data_AF-A0A7W5FGS1-F1
#
_entry.id   AF-A0A7W5FGS1-F1
#
_cell.length_a   1.000
_cell.length_b   1.000
_cell.length_c   1.000
_cell.angle_alpha   90.00
_cell.angle_beta   90.00
_cell.angle_gamma   90.00
#
_symmetry.space_group_name_H-M   'P 1'
#
loop_
_entity.id
_entity.type
_entity.pdbx_description
1 polymer ?
#
loop_
_entity_poly.entity_id
_entity_poly.type
_entity_poly.pdbx_seq_one_letter_code
_entity_poly.pdbx_strand_id
1 'polypeptide(L)'
;MLESAPSVVRGPAELLAAIPYVVGYHPDQCVVVVFITADGRLKCGLAVGRQAPVSFIVDKSIAGAAAADAAMAFVIGYGPLSDREWLTDIADSLHAAVPVQTCLLVHEGRYYCLNRGCPCTPEQGAELDPGSSVIAAEMTLRGRVALPSRRDLDDLVAADAEAQTRTAAALGGLSRPMPDPVDVVHSSMAIAEAGDRLTDEQVAHLAVALRGADGRTAAWLATTDQQWQHDLWLDLIRRVPDEYLVTPANLLAWASWRRGESALAWTALVKAATAAPDNTLSRLIATVLTTPIDPQKLPWPLPEGFNPEHLLG
;
A
#
# COMPACT_ATOMS: atom_id res chain seq x y z
N MET A 1 -18.16 7.09 -22.63
CA MET A 1 -16.93 7.34 -21.88
C MET A 1 -15.85 6.53 -22.60
N LEU A 2 -14.90 7.17 -23.28
CA LEU A 2 -13.82 6.44 -23.95
C LEU A 2 -12.94 5.87 -22.84
N GLU A 3 -13.07 4.58 -22.54
CA GLU A 3 -12.03 3.85 -21.80
C GLU A 3 -10.76 3.94 -22.66
N SER A 4 -9.87 4.85 -22.29
CA SER A 4 -8.54 4.90 -22.86
C SER A 4 -7.89 3.54 -22.57
N ALA A 5 -7.47 2.85 -23.64
CA ALA A 5 -6.71 1.61 -23.54
C ALA A 5 -5.58 1.79 -22.51
N PRO A 6 -5.34 0.81 -21.63
CA PRO A 6 -4.36 0.96 -20.55
C PRO A 6 -3.00 1.35 -21.13
N SER A 7 -2.34 2.34 -20.53
CA SER A 7 -0.98 2.73 -20.91
C SER A 7 -0.07 1.49 -20.90
N VAL A 8 0.46 1.13 -22.06
CA VAL A 8 1.43 0.06 -22.21
C VAL A 8 2.81 0.64 -21.92
N VAL A 9 3.56 0.03 -21.01
CA VAL A 9 4.96 0.36 -20.76
C VAL A 9 5.81 -0.20 -21.90
N ARG A 10 6.41 0.68 -22.70
CA ARG A 10 7.18 0.34 -23.91
C ARG A 10 8.69 0.45 -23.73
N GLY A 11 9.16 0.94 -22.58
CA GLY A 11 10.59 1.04 -22.32
C GLY A 11 10.94 1.51 -20.90
N PRO A 12 12.25 1.66 -20.60
CA PRO A 12 12.75 1.99 -19.27
C PRO A 12 12.22 3.31 -18.70
N ALA A 13 12.14 4.36 -19.50
CA ALA A 13 11.65 5.66 -19.03
C ALA A 13 10.17 5.60 -18.62
N GLU A 14 9.32 4.94 -19.43
CA GLU A 14 7.91 4.72 -19.10
C GLU A 14 7.74 3.82 -17.87
N LEU A 15 8.57 2.77 -17.73
CA LEU A 15 8.58 1.93 -16.54
C LEU A 15 8.89 2.76 -15.29
N LEU A 16 9.97 3.54 -15.33
CA LEU A 16 10.39 4.40 -14.22
C LEU A 16 9.34 5.45 -13.86
N ALA A 17 8.65 6.00 -14.85
CA ALA A 17 7.54 6.93 -14.61
C ALA A 17 6.31 6.27 -13.98
N ALA A 18 6.13 4.95 -14.16
CA ALA A 18 5.05 4.19 -13.53
C ALA A 18 5.35 3.82 -12.07
N ILE A 19 6.64 3.65 -11.70
CA ILE A 19 7.05 3.15 -10.38
C ILE A 19 6.41 3.93 -9.22
N PRO A 20 6.39 5.28 -9.20
CA PRO A 20 5.80 6.00 -8.07
C PRO A 20 4.33 5.65 -7.80
N TYR A 21 3.57 5.34 -8.85
CA TYR A 21 2.15 4.99 -8.73
C TYR A 21 1.95 3.51 -8.34
N VAL A 22 2.88 2.64 -8.71
CA VAL A 22 2.89 1.23 -8.31
C VAL A 22 3.30 1.08 -6.84
N VAL A 23 4.24 1.92 -6.39
CA VAL A 23 4.78 1.92 -5.01
C VAL A 23 4.01 2.86 -4.07
N GLY A 24 3.22 3.80 -4.61
CA GLY A 24 2.41 4.77 -3.85
C GLY A 24 3.15 6.03 -3.39
N TYR A 25 4.45 6.15 -3.68
CA TYR A 25 5.28 7.32 -3.39
C TYR A 25 6.46 7.40 -4.37
N HIS A 26 7.06 8.58 -4.51
CA HIS A 26 8.31 8.75 -5.25
C HIS A 26 9.47 8.11 -4.49
N PRO A 27 10.07 7.01 -5.00
CA PRO A 27 11.13 6.32 -4.26
C PRO A 27 12.44 7.12 -4.28
N ASP A 28 13.13 7.11 -3.15
CA ASP A 28 14.47 7.67 -2.98
C ASP A 28 15.24 6.83 -1.95
N GLN A 29 16.56 6.74 -2.11
CA GLN A 29 17.47 5.97 -1.26
C GLN A 29 17.01 4.52 -1.00
N CYS A 30 16.52 3.84 -2.04
CA CYS A 30 15.95 2.50 -1.92
C CYS A 30 16.20 1.62 -3.16
N VAL A 31 15.87 0.34 -3.03
CA VAL A 31 15.67 -0.58 -4.16
C VAL A 31 14.20 -0.95 -4.25
N VAL A 32 13.68 -0.95 -5.47
CA VAL A 32 12.33 -1.39 -5.82
C VAL A 32 12.45 -2.57 -6.77
N VAL A 33 11.75 -3.65 -6.45
CA VAL A 33 11.57 -4.80 -7.33
C VAL A 33 10.11 -4.85 -7.75
N VAL A 34 9.88 -4.77 -9.06
CA VAL A 34 8.54 -4.91 -9.65
C VAL A 34 8.48 -6.13 -10.55
N PHE A 35 7.30 -6.72 -10.62
CA PHE A 35 7.01 -7.90 -11.44
C PHE A 35 5.99 -7.56 -12.50
N ILE A 36 6.06 -8.28 -13.62
CA ILE A 36 4.92 -8.40 -14.53
C ILE A 36 4.22 -9.73 -14.21
N THR A 37 2.95 -9.63 -13.80
CA THR A 37 2.07 -10.78 -13.57
C THR A 37 1.67 -11.41 -14.90
N ALA A 38 1.16 -12.66 -14.87
CA ALA A 38 0.75 -13.39 -16.07
C ALA A 38 -0.27 -12.64 -16.95
N ASP A 39 -1.09 -11.76 -16.36
CA ASP A 39 -2.05 -10.90 -17.06
C ASP A 39 -1.48 -9.55 -17.54
N GLY A 40 -0.16 -9.37 -17.48
CA GLY A 40 0.55 -8.22 -18.03
C GLY A 40 0.54 -6.96 -17.14
N ARG A 41 0.13 -7.06 -15.87
CA ARG A 41 0.08 -5.93 -14.94
C ARG A 41 1.41 -5.77 -14.17
N LEU A 42 1.80 -4.52 -13.91
CA LEU A 42 2.91 -4.23 -13.01
C LEU A 42 2.46 -4.36 -11.56
N LYS A 43 3.20 -5.14 -10.78
CA LYS A 43 2.99 -5.31 -9.33
C LYS A 43 4.27 -4.95 -8.59
N CYS A 44 4.16 -4.15 -7.53
CA CYS A 44 5.25 -3.95 -6.59
C CYS A 44 5.48 -5.26 -5.81
N GLY A 45 6.67 -5.84 -5.96
CA GLY A 45 7.11 -6.98 -5.15
C GLY A 45 7.73 -6.54 -3.84
N LEU A 46 8.59 -5.54 -3.91
CA LEU A 46 9.39 -5.07 -2.78
C LEU A 46 9.80 -3.61 -3.01
N ALA A 47 9.78 -2.80 -1.95
CA ALA A 47 10.43 -1.50 -1.91
C ALA A 47 11.09 -1.31 -0.54
N VAL A 48 12.42 -1.29 -0.49
CA VAL A 48 13.19 -1.26 0.77
C VAL A 48 14.42 -0.37 0.68
N GLY A 49 14.79 0.25 1.80
CA GLY A 49 15.95 1.13 1.86
C GLY A 49 17.27 0.42 1.53
N ARG A 50 18.25 1.18 1.04
CA ARG A 50 19.57 0.70 0.59
C ARG A 50 20.37 -0.06 1.66
N GLN A 51 20.05 0.15 2.93
CA GLN A 51 20.65 -0.54 4.07
C GLN A 51 20.17 -1.99 4.25
N ALA A 52 19.14 -2.42 3.50
CA ALA A 52 18.64 -3.78 3.60
C ALA A 52 19.68 -4.81 3.10
N PRO A 53 19.86 -5.95 3.79
CA PRO A 53 20.76 -7.00 3.32
C PRO A 53 20.35 -7.53 1.94
N VAL A 54 21.33 -7.82 1.07
CA VAL A 54 21.08 -8.38 -0.27
C VAL A 54 20.27 -9.68 -0.19
N SER A 55 20.61 -10.57 0.75
CA SER A 55 19.86 -11.82 0.96
C SER A 55 18.38 -11.57 1.27
N PHE A 56 18.09 -10.59 2.12
CA PHE A 56 16.71 -10.22 2.43
C PHE A 56 15.95 -9.73 1.19
N ILE A 57 16.59 -8.87 0.39
CA ILE A 57 16.00 -8.34 -0.85
C ILE A 57 15.69 -9.48 -1.82
N VAL A 58 16.64 -10.38 -2.03
CA VAL A 58 16.52 -11.51 -2.96
C VAL A 58 15.45 -12.49 -2.46
N ASP A 59 15.52 -12.95 -1.21
CA ASP A 59 14.59 -13.93 -0.65
C ASP A 59 13.13 -13.43 -0.70
N LYS A 60 12.90 -12.16 -0.34
CA LYS A 60 11.58 -11.55 -0.39
C LYS A 60 11.09 -11.34 -1.81
N SER A 61 11.98 -11.01 -2.74
CA SER A 61 11.63 -10.86 -4.15
C SER A 61 11.26 -12.21 -4.77
N ILE A 62 11.97 -13.29 -4.44
CA ILE A 62 11.63 -14.65 -4.90
C ILE A 62 10.25 -15.07 -4.39
N ALA A 63 9.99 -14.88 -3.09
CA ALA A 63 8.69 -15.19 -2.51
C ALA A 63 7.56 -14.35 -3.15
N GLY A 64 7.80 -13.04 -3.37
CA GLY A 64 6.85 -12.15 -4.01
C GLY A 64 6.56 -12.51 -5.47
N ALA A 65 7.58 -12.92 -6.21
CA ALA A 65 7.45 -13.36 -7.59
C ALA A 65 6.63 -14.66 -7.70
N ALA A 66 6.90 -15.64 -6.83
CA ALA A 66 6.13 -16.88 -6.78
C ALA A 66 4.66 -16.62 -6.44
N ALA A 67 4.39 -15.75 -5.46
CA ALA A 67 3.03 -15.37 -5.09
C ALA A 67 2.29 -14.57 -6.17
N ALA A 68 3.02 -13.95 -7.10
CA ALA A 68 2.47 -13.17 -8.20
C ALA A 68 2.40 -13.96 -9.52
N ASP A 69 2.84 -15.21 -9.55
CA ASP A 69 3.09 -15.98 -10.77
C ASP A 69 3.82 -15.14 -11.82
N ALA A 70 4.90 -14.49 -11.38
CA ALA A 70 5.59 -13.47 -12.15
C ALA A 70 6.38 -14.09 -13.31
N ALA A 71 6.11 -13.63 -14.54
CA ALA A 71 6.87 -14.05 -15.71
C ALA A 71 8.29 -13.46 -15.74
N MET A 72 8.46 -12.28 -15.15
CA MET A 72 9.72 -11.53 -15.12
C MET A 72 9.74 -10.45 -14.05
N ALA A 73 10.95 -10.02 -13.70
CA ALA A 73 11.22 -9.00 -12.71
C ALA A 73 12.05 -7.84 -13.28
N PHE A 74 11.92 -6.68 -12.63
CA PHE A 74 12.72 -5.49 -12.86
C PHE A 74 13.29 -5.03 -11.53
N VAL A 75 14.59 -4.74 -11.52
CA VAL A 75 15.29 -4.24 -10.32
C VAL A 75 15.63 -2.78 -10.56
N ILE A 76 15.11 -1.89 -9.73
CA ILE A 76 15.33 -0.44 -9.84
C ILE A 76 15.94 0.07 -8.54
N GLY A 77 17.15 0.62 -8.62
CA GLY A 77 17.79 1.35 -7.53
C GLY A 77 17.52 2.84 -7.64
N TYR A 78 17.29 3.50 -6.51
CA TYR A 78 17.21 4.96 -6.38
C TYR A 78 18.30 5.38 -5.40
N GLY A 79 19.38 5.97 -5.92
CA GLY A 79 20.58 6.19 -5.12
C GLY A 79 21.78 6.75 -5.89
N PRO A 80 22.95 6.85 -5.24
CA PRO A 80 24.19 7.28 -5.87
C PRO A 80 24.75 6.24 -6.84
N LEU A 81 25.56 6.69 -7.79
CA LEU A 81 26.21 5.83 -8.78
C LEU A 81 27.15 4.77 -8.18
N SER A 82 27.58 4.92 -6.93
CA SER A 82 28.35 3.91 -6.21
C SER A 82 27.60 2.60 -5.99
N ASP A 83 26.27 2.61 -6.11
CA ASP A 83 25.43 1.43 -5.86
C ASP A 83 25.34 0.47 -7.05
N ARG A 84 26.01 0.77 -8.18
CA ARG A 84 25.93 -0.04 -9.40
C ARG A 84 26.25 -1.51 -9.14
N GLU A 85 27.37 -1.80 -8.48
CA GLU A 85 27.81 -3.17 -8.19
C GLU A 85 26.82 -3.89 -7.27
N TRP A 86 26.42 -3.22 -6.17
CA TRP A 86 25.43 -3.75 -5.23
C TRP A 86 24.08 -4.08 -5.91
N LEU A 87 23.61 -3.21 -6.81
CA LEU A 87 22.36 -3.42 -7.52
C LEU A 87 22.47 -4.54 -8.57
N THR A 88 23.61 -4.66 -9.25
CA THR A 88 23.86 -5.78 -10.15
C THR A 88 23.96 -7.11 -9.41
N ASP A 89 24.54 -7.14 -8.21
CA ASP A 89 24.59 -8.37 -7.39
C ASP A 89 23.19 -8.85 -6.99
N ILE A 90 22.29 -7.92 -6.64
CA ILE A 90 20.87 -8.21 -6.38
C ILE A 90 20.21 -8.77 -7.64
N ALA A 91 20.39 -8.11 -8.78
CA ALA A 91 19.78 -8.51 -10.04
C ALA A 91 20.26 -9.89 -10.50
N ASP A 92 21.57 -10.15 -10.47
CA ASP A 92 22.18 -11.42 -10.85
C ASP A 92 21.72 -12.56 -9.92
N SER A 93 21.65 -12.29 -8.60
CA SER A 93 21.15 -13.26 -7.62
C SER A 93 19.67 -13.59 -7.82
N LEU A 94 18.83 -12.59 -8.10
CA LEU A 94 17.41 -12.77 -8.36
C LEU A 94 17.16 -13.48 -9.70
N HIS A 95 17.97 -13.18 -10.72
CA HIS A 95 17.85 -13.76 -12.07
C HIS A 95 17.95 -15.30 -12.07
N ALA A 96 18.65 -15.88 -11.08
CA ALA A 96 18.75 -17.32 -10.90
C ALA A 96 17.41 -18.00 -10.56
N ALA A 97 16.45 -17.26 -10.02
CA ALA A 97 15.13 -17.76 -9.62
C ALA A 97 13.98 -17.21 -10.49
N VAL A 98 14.09 -15.95 -10.93
CA VAL A 98 13.06 -15.26 -11.72
C VAL A 98 13.77 -14.41 -12.78
N PRO A 99 13.44 -14.53 -14.08
CA PRO A 99 14.11 -13.75 -15.11
C PRO A 99 14.04 -12.25 -14.84
N VAL A 100 15.20 -11.63 -14.53
CA VAL A 100 15.32 -10.18 -14.43
C VAL A 100 15.53 -9.61 -15.83
N GLN A 101 14.55 -8.86 -16.33
CA GLN A 101 14.60 -8.27 -17.68
C GLN A 101 15.52 -7.06 -17.72
N THR A 102 15.43 -6.16 -16.73
CA THR A 102 16.36 -5.04 -16.63
C THR A 102 16.67 -4.63 -15.20
N CYS A 103 17.91 -4.16 -15.02
CA CYS A 103 18.42 -3.54 -13.82
C CYS A 103 18.71 -2.06 -14.13
N LEU A 104 18.02 -1.16 -13.44
CA LEU A 104 18.09 0.29 -13.66
C LEU A 104 18.54 1.01 -12.38
N LEU A 105 19.40 2.00 -12.50
CA LEU A 105 19.75 2.90 -11.41
C LEU A 105 19.30 4.32 -11.74
N VAL A 106 18.53 4.94 -10.85
CA VAL A 106 18.10 6.34 -10.93
C VAL A 106 18.96 7.17 -10.00
N HIS A 107 19.56 8.23 -10.54
CA HIS A 107 20.42 9.17 -9.84
C HIS A 107 20.23 10.57 -10.41
N GLU A 108 19.86 11.53 -9.56
CA GLU A 108 19.75 12.97 -9.91
C GLU A 108 18.98 13.26 -11.22
N GLY A 109 17.76 12.72 -11.34
CA GLY A 109 16.90 12.94 -12.51
C GLY A 109 17.38 12.23 -13.78
N ARG A 110 18.35 11.32 -13.67
CA ARG A 110 18.83 10.46 -14.76
C ARG A 110 18.69 9.00 -14.40
N TYR A 111 18.61 8.15 -15.42
CA TYR A 111 18.63 6.71 -15.24
C TYR A 111 19.73 6.04 -16.08
N TYR A 112 20.22 4.91 -15.56
CA TYR A 112 21.32 4.14 -16.12
C TYR A 112 20.88 2.68 -16.20
N CYS A 113 20.99 2.06 -17.37
CA CYS A 113 20.80 0.62 -17.51
C CYS A 113 22.10 -0.09 -17.11
N LEU A 114 21.99 -1.04 -16.19
CA LEU A 114 23.12 -1.82 -15.69
C LEU A 114 23.24 -3.20 -16.33
N ASN A 115 22.35 -3.55 -17.27
CA ASN A 115 22.47 -4.78 -18.04
C ASN A 115 23.76 -4.74 -18.89
N ARG A 116 24.61 -5.75 -18.74
CA ARG A 116 25.89 -5.82 -19.46
C ARG A 116 25.68 -5.72 -20.97
N GLY A 117 26.36 -4.76 -21.60
CA GLY A 117 26.34 -4.56 -23.04
C GLY A 117 25.06 -3.92 -23.60
N CYS A 118 24.12 -3.45 -22.78
CA CYS A 118 22.95 -2.72 -23.27
C CYS A 118 23.33 -1.30 -23.71
N PRO A 119 23.12 -0.91 -24.98
CA PRO A 119 23.37 0.46 -25.44
C PRO A 119 22.18 1.41 -25.16
N CYS A 120 21.20 0.95 -24.39
CA CYS A 120 19.92 1.63 -24.18
C CYS A 120 20.02 2.93 -23.35
N THR A 121 21.13 3.16 -22.67
CA THR A 121 21.42 4.41 -21.97
C THR A 121 22.82 4.91 -22.33
N PRO A 122 23.01 6.23 -22.58
CA PRO A 122 24.33 6.84 -22.71
C PRO A 122 25.19 6.64 -21.45
N GLU A 123 26.51 6.80 -21.56
CA GLU A 123 27.43 6.70 -20.41
C GLU A 123 27.07 7.67 -19.28
N GLN A 124 26.67 8.89 -19.65
CA GLN A 124 26.19 9.94 -18.75
C GLN A 124 24.74 9.74 -18.25
N GLY A 125 24.12 8.60 -18.57
CA GLY A 125 22.73 8.31 -18.26
C GLY A 125 21.74 9.03 -19.18
N ALA A 126 20.54 8.48 -19.28
CA ALA A 126 19.43 9.10 -19.98
C ALA A 126 18.63 9.98 -19.01
N GLU A 127 18.08 11.09 -19.51
CA GLU A 127 17.25 11.98 -18.71
C GLU A 127 15.91 11.31 -18.38
N LEU A 128 15.48 11.43 -17.12
CA LEU A 128 14.18 11.01 -16.65
C LEU A 128 13.35 12.27 -16.42
N ASP A 129 12.36 12.50 -17.29
CA ASP A 129 11.36 13.55 -17.10
C ASP A 129 10.00 12.90 -16.76
N PRO A 130 9.65 12.79 -15.46
CA PRO A 130 8.36 12.26 -15.06
C PRO A 130 7.18 13.15 -15.49
N GLY A 131 7.41 14.46 -15.69
CA GLY A 131 6.37 15.45 -15.98
C GLY A 131 5.77 15.33 -17.38
N SER A 132 6.54 14.78 -18.33
CA SER A 132 6.07 14.51 -19.70
C SER A 132 5.52 13.08 -19.91
N SER A 133 5.48 12.27 -18.86
CA SER A 133 5.03 10.88 -18.97
C SER A 133 3.52 10.76 -19.14
N VAL A 134 3.10 10.08 -20.21
CA VAL A 134 1.68 9.72 -20.47
C VAL A 134 1.13 8.85 -19.34
N ILE A 135 1.95 7.95 -18.77
CA ILE A 135 1.53 7.09 -17.64
C ILE A 135 1.23 7.93 -16.41
N ALA A 136 2.07 8.93 -16.10
CA ALA A 136 1.85 9.81 -14.96
C ALA A 136 0.54 10.61 -15.11
N ALA A 137 0.28 11.12 -16.32
CA ALA A 137 -0.97 11.80 -16.64
C ALA A 137 -2.20 10.86 -16.53
N GLU A 138 -2.11 9.63 -17.04
CA GLU A 138 -3.19 8.63 -16.95
C GLU A 138 -3.48 8.22 -15.50
N MET A 139 -2.44 7.99 -14.70
CA MET A 139 -2.58 7.66 -13.28
C MET A 139 -3.26 8.80 -12.51
N THR A 140 -2.84 10.04 -12.76
CA THR A 140 -3.49 11.24 -12.19
C THR A 140 -4.96 11.33 -12.60
N LEU A 141 -5.28 11.10 -13.88
CA LEU A 141 -6.67 11.08 -14.37
C LEU A 141 -7.52 10.00 -13.69
N ARG A 142 -6.91 8.85 -13.34
CA ARG A 142 -7.54 7.77 -12.57
C ARG A 142 -7.58 8.01 -11.06
N GLY A 143 -7.22 9.22 -10.60
CA GLY A 143 -7.19 9.57 -9.17
C GLY A 143 -6.07 8.90 -8.38
N ARG A 144 -5.08 8.30 -9.06
CA ARG A 144 -3.89 7.74 -8.41
C ARG A 144 -2.88 8.86 -8.19
N VAL A 145 -2.51 9.08 -6.93
CA VAL A 145 -1.48 10.05 -6.54
C VAL A 145 -0.34 9.30 -5.88
N ALA A 146 0.89 9.53 -6.36
CA ALA A 146 2.09 9.13 -5.66
C ALA A 146 2.45 10.20 -4.64
N LEU A 147 2.64 9.83 -3.38
CA LEU A 147 3.11 10.75 -2.35
C LEU A 147 4.55 11.21 -2.63
N PRO A 148 4.98 12.39 -2.13
CA PRO A 148 6.30 12.92 -2.42
C PRO A 148 7.46 12.03 -1.95
N SER A 149 7.26 11.23 -0.90
CA SER A 149 8.27 10.31 -0.40
C SER A 149 7.67 9.17 0.45
N ARG A 150 8.48 8.15 0.76
CA ARG A 150 8.14 7.12 1.75
C ARG A 150 7.84 7.73 3.12
N ARG A 151 8.54 8.81 3.48
CA ARG A 151 8.33 9.51 4.75
C ARG A 151 6.95 10.16 4.81
N ASP A 152 6.49 10.77 3.72
CA ASP A 152 5.13 11.34 3.66
C ASP A 152 4.05 10.26 3.84
N LEU A 153 4.29 9.05 3.32
CA LEU A 153 3.41 7.90 3.57
C LEU A 153 3.40 7.46 5.04
N ASP A 154 4.55 7.47 5.70
CA ASP A 154 4.63 7.17 7.14
C ASP A 154 3.98 8.27 7.99
N ASP A 155 4.20 9.54 7.62
CA ASP A 155 3.62 10.71 8.27
C ASP A 155 2.09 10.75 8.11
N LEU A 156 1.55 10.20 7.01
CA LEU A 156 0.11 10.07 6.78
C LEU A 156 -0.57 9.24 7.88
N VAL A 157 0.08 8.18 8.36
CA VAL A 157 -0.45 7.28 9.42
C VAL A 157 0.14 7.56 10.80
N ALA A 158 1.01 8.56 10.92
CA ALA A 158 1.64 8.93 12.19
C ALA A 158 0.59 9.43 13.19
N ALA A 159 0.81 9.13 14.47
CA ALA A 159 -0.09 9.58 15.53
C ALA A 159 -0.11 11.11 15.62
N ASP A 160 -1.29 11.68 15.85
CA ASP A 160 -1.46 13.08 16.23
C ASP A 160 -1.53 13.14 17.76
N ALA A 161 -0.41 13.49 18.40
CA ALA A 161 -0.28 13.46 19.86
C ALA A 161 -1.28 14.37 20.58
N GLU A 162 -1.62 15.52 19.99
CA GLU A 162 -2.61 16.44 20.57
C GLU A 162 -4.01 15.84 20.45
N ALA A 163 -4.35 15.28 19.30
CA ALA A 163 -5.65 14.63 19.12
C ALA A 163 -5.80 13.34 19.92
N GLN A 164 -4.71 12.58 20.14
CA GLN A 164 -4.68 11.46 21.07
C GLN A 164 -4.94 11.91 22.50
N THR A 165 -4.37 13.03 22.92
CA THR A 165 -4.61 13.58 24.27
C THR A 165 -6.08 13.95 24.45
N ARG A 166 -6.70 14.62 23.46
CA ARG A 166 -8.13 14.97 23.51
C ARG A 166 -9.03 13.74 23.49
N THR A 167 -8.72 12.76 22.65
CA THR A 167 -9.46 11.49 22.56
C THR A 167 -9.34 10.68 23.86
N ALA A 168 -8.15 10.62 24.47
CA ALA A 168 -7.95 9.97 25.76
C ALA A 168 -8.75 10.64 26.88
N ALA A 169 -8.82 11.98 26.89
CA ALA A 169 -9.67 12.71 27.83
C ALA A 169 -11.16 12.39 27.62
N ALA A 170 -11.62 12.33 26.37
CA ALA A 170 -12.98 11.95 26.03
C ALA A 170 -13.31 10.50 26.45
N LEU A 171 -12.38 9.56 26.24
CA LEU A 171 -12.49 8.17 26.69
C LEU A 171 -12.67 8.08 28.22
N GLY A 172 -11.89 8.86 28.98
CA GLY A 172 -12.01 8.92 30.45
C GLY A 172 -13.31 9.54 30.94
N GLY A 173 -14.02 10.31 30.11
CA GLY A 173 -15.29 10.95 30.42
C GLY A 173 -16.54 10.16 30.01
N LEU A 174 -16.39 9.01 29.33
CA LEU A 174 -17.52 8.22 28.86
C LEU A 174 -18.37 7.71 30.03
N SER A 175 -19.67 7.98 29.97
CA SER A 175 -20.63 7.56 30.99
C SER A 175 -21.22 6.17 30.68
N ARG A 176 -21.60 5.43 31.72
CA ARG A 176 -22.32 4.15 31.58
C ARG A 176 -23.84 4.35 31.75
N PRO A 177 -24.68 3.54 31.09
CA PRO A 177 -24.34 2.44 30.18
C PRO A 177 -23.81 2.93 28.83
N MET A 178 -22.92 2.15 28.22
CA MET A 178 -22.45 2.43 26.85
C MET A 178 -23.59 2.17 25.85
N PRO A 179 -23.69 2.95 24.77
CA PRO A 179 -24.59 2.64 23.66
C PRO A 179 -24.26 1.28 23.01
N ASP A 180 -25.22 0.75 22.24
CA ASP A 180 -24.98 -0.44 21.45
C ASP A 180 -23.81 -0.23 20.45
N PRO A 181 -22.82 -1.14 20.39
CA PRO A 181 -21.64 -0.93 19.57
C PRO A 181 -21.93 -0.91 18.07
N VAL A 182 -23.00 -1.59 17.61
CA VAL A 182 -23.40 -1.59 16.19
C VAL A 182 -24.02 -0.24 15.82
N ASP A 183 -24.86 0.31 16.69
CA ASP A 183 -25.45 1.65 16.50
C ASP A 183 -24.38 2.75 16.47
N VAL A 184 -23.36 2.64 17.33
CA VAL A 184 -22.21 3.58 17.33
C VAL A 184 -21.45 3.53 16.02
N VAL A 185 -21.22 2.34 15.46
CA VAL A 185 -20.55 2.18 14.16
C VAL A 185 -21.39 2.81 13.05
N HIS A 186 -22.68 2.48 12.96
CA HIS A 186 -23.54 3.00 11.90
C HIS A 186 -23.69 4.53 11.96
N SER A 187 -23.91 5.09 13.14
CA SER A 187 -24.01 6.54 13.30
C SER A 187 -22.70 7.26 12.96
N SER A 188 -21.56 6.71 13.39
CA SER A 188 -20.23 7.23 13.05
C SER A 188 -19.96 7.22 11.55
N MET A 189 -20.32 6.13 10.87
CA MET A 189 -20.15 6.00 9.43
C MET A 189 -21.09 6.94 8.66
N ALA A 190 -22.33 7.12 9.13
CA ALA A 190 -23.27 8.06 8.51
C ALA A 190 -22.79 9.52 8.60
N ILE A 191 -22.18 9.92 9.73
CA ILE A 191 -21.55 11.24 9.88
C ILE A 191 -20.42 11.41 8.85
N ALA A 192 -19.52 10.42 8.77
CA ALA A 192 -18.40 10.46 7.83
C ALA A 192 -18.86 10.46 6.35
N GLU A 193 -19.87 9.67 6.01
CA GLU A 193 -20.46 9.61 4.67
C GLU A 193 -21.11 10.94 4.28
N ALA A 194 -21.71 11.66 5.24
CA ALA A 194 -22.21 13.02 5.03
C ALA A 194 -21.09 14.07 4.83
N GLY A 195 -19.82 13.69 5.00
CA GLY A 195 -18.65 14.56 4.85
C GLY A 195 -18.23 15.26 6.14
N ASP A 196 -18.87 14.94 7.27
CA ASP A 196 -18.54 15.53 8.56
C ASP A 196 -17.44 14.74 9.28
N ARG A 197 -16.55 15.46 9.97
CA ARG A 197 -15.52 14.84 10.81
C ARG A 197 -16.07 14.57 12.21
N LEU A 198 -15.80 13.37 12.74
CA LEU A 198 -16.21 12.97 14.08
C LEU A 198 -15.55 13.86 15.16
N THR A 199 -16.33 14.23 16.17
CA THR A 199 -15.83 14.88 17.39
C THR A 199 -14.96 13.93 18.22
N ASP A 200 -14.17 14.46 19.15
CA ASP A 200 -13.33 13.64 20.05
C ASP A 200 -14.16 12.65 20.88
N GLU A 201 -15.38 13.03 21.28
CA GLU A 201 -16.32 12.16 21.99
C GLU A 201 -16.89 11.05 21.11
N GLN A 202 -17.24 11.35 19.85
CA GLN A 202 -17.69 10.32 18.90
C GLN A 202 -16.57 9.33 18.56
N VAL A 203 -15.34 9.82 18.41
CA VAL A 203 -14.15 8.96 18.25
C VAL A 203 -13.95 8.06 19.47
N ALA A 204 -14.10 8.59 20.69
CA ALA A 204 -14.00 7.80 21.91
C ALA A 204 -15.06 6.67 21.96
N HIS A 205 -16.32 6.98 21.65
CA HIS A 205 -17.37 5.96 21.57
C HIS A 205 -17.06 4.90 20.51
N LEU A 206 -16.64 5.32 19.30
CA LEU A 206 -16.31 4.41 18.21
C LEU A 206 -15.12 3.51 18.56
N ALA A 207 -14.08 4.06 19.17
CA ALA A 207 -12.91 3.31 19.63
C ALA A 207 -13.30 2.19 20.61
N VAL A 208 -14.19 2.49 21.56
CA VAL A 208 -14.72 1.48 22.51
C VAL A 208 -15.58 0.44 21.77
N ALA A 209 -16.46 0.86 20.87
CA ALA A 209 -17.33 -0.05 20.11
C ALA A 209 -16.52 -1.06 19.27
N LEU A 210 -15.42 -0.62 18.66
CA LEU A 210 -14.53 -1.46 17.84
C LEU A 210 -13.72 -2.50 18.63
N ARG A 211 -13.59 -2.35 19.96
CA ARG A 211 -13.00 -3.39 20.82
C ARG A 211 -13.93 -4.60 20.95
N GLY A 212 -15.24 -4.36 20.96
CA GLY A 212 -16.28 -5.38 21.00
C GLY A 212 -16.32 -6.22 19.72
N ALA A 213 -16.72 -7.49 19.83
CA ALA A 213 -16.86 -8.37 18.66
C ALA A 213 -17.91 -7.85 17.68
N ASP A 214 -19.05 -7.38 18.19
CA ASP A 214 -20.18 -6.93 17.37
C ASP A 214 -19.84 -5.65 16.60
N GLY A 215 -19.33 -4.62 17.27
CA GLY A 215 -18.92 -3.37 16.62
C GLY A 215 -17.80 -3.58 15.60
N ARG A 216 -16.79 -4.40 15.93
CA ARG A 216 -15.74 -4.78 14.97
C ARG A 216 -16.30 -5.49 13.73
N THR A 217 -17.25 -6.39 13.92
CA THR A 217 -17.87 -7.15 12.83
C THR A 217 -18.73 -6.25 11.95
N ALA A 218 -19.53 -5.37 12.56
CA ALA A 218 -20.33 -4.37 11.84
C ALA A 218 -19.43 -3.45 10.99
N ALA A 219 -18.36 -2.90 11.57
CA ALA A 219 -17.44 -2.02 10.87
C ALA A 219 -16.69 -2.74 9.73
N TRP A 220 -16.27 -3.98 9.97
CA TRP A 220 -15.61 -4.81 8.96
C TRP A 220 -16.50 -5.07 7.74
N LEU A 221 -17.75 -5.51 7.97
CA LEU A 221 -18.70 -5.78 6.89
C LEU A 221 -19.09 -4.51 6.13
N ALA A 222 -19.19 -3.37 6.82
CA ALA A 222 -19.55 -2.10 6.21
C ALA A 222 -18.39 -1.42 5.44
N THR A 223 -17.13 -1.81 5.69
CA THR A 223 -15.96 -1.19 5.05
C THR A 223 -15.71 -1.77 3.66
N THR A 224 -15.76 -0.90 2.66
CA THR A 224 -15.66 -1.12 1.21
C THR A 224 -14.46 -0.33 0.65
N ASP A 225 -14.56 0.18 -0.59
CA ASP A 225 -13.56 0.99 -1.29
C ASP A 225 -13.88 2.50 -1.32
N GLN A 226 -14.95 2.93 -0.64
CA GLN A 226 -15.36 4.34 -0.65
C GLN A 226 -14.34 5.27 0.03
N GLN A 227 -14.10 6.43 -0.58
CA GLN A 227 -13.12 7.43 -0.09
C GLN A 227 -13.38 7.87 1.35
N TRP A 228 -14.64 8.15 1.70
CA TRP A 228 -14.99 8.62 3.05
C TRP A 228 -14.70 7.58 4.14
N GLN A 229 -14.73 6.28 3.82
CA GLN A 229 -14.38 5.20 4.75
C GLN A 229 -12.88 5.16 4.99
N HIS A 230 -12.11 5.26 3.91
CA HIS A 230 -10.67 5.42 3.97
C HIS A 230 -10.29 6.61 4.87
N ASP A 231 -10.91 7.77 4.64
CA ASP A 231 -10.61 9.00 5.38
C ASP A 231 -11.02 8.91 6.86
N LEU A 232 -12.17 8.28 7.15
CA LEU A 232 -12.60 7.97 8.51
C LEU A 232 -11.58 7.12 9.26
N TRP A 233 -11.16 5.99 8.67
CA TRP A 233 -10.22 5.08 9.33
C TRP A 233 -8.84 5.69 9.46
N LEU A 234 -8.43 6.50 8.48
CA LEU A 234 -7.18 7.26 8.55
C LEU A 234 -7.20 8.29 9.68
N ASP A 235 -8.26 9.08 9.82
CA ASP A 235 -8.41 10.02 10.94
C ASP A 235 -8.41 9.28 12.28
N LEU A 236 -9.11 8.14 12.35
CA LEU A 236 -9.25 7.37 13.59
C LEU A 236 -7.90 6.83 14.07
N ILE A 237 -7.08 6.22 13.20
CA ILE A 237 -5.77 5.67 13.60
C ILE A 237 -4.79 6.74 14.09
N ARG A 238 -4.97 8.00 13.68
CA ARG A 238 -4.14 9.12 14.12
C ARG A 238 -4.57 9.64 15.49
N ARG A 239 -5.84 9.50 15.85
CA ARG A 239 -6.46 10.10 17.04
C ARG A 239 -6.63 9.16 18.20
N VAL A 240 -6.79 7.86 17.97
CA VAL A 240 -7.01 6.91 19.07
C VAL A 240 -5.71 6.60 19.81
N PRO A 241 -5.73 6.41 21.13
CA PRO A 241 -4.61 5.85 21.87
C PRO A 241 -4.22 4.46 21.35
N ASP A 242 -2.94 4.07 21.54
CA ASP A 242 -2.38 2.83 20.98
C ASP A 242 -3.18 1.57 21.36
N GLU A 243 -3.81 1.55 22.54
CA GLU A 243 -4.63 0.42 23.00
C GLU A 243 -5.92 0.19 22.18
N TYR A 244 -6.35 1.19 21.40
CA TYR A 244 -7.53 1.13 20.52
C TYR A 244 -7.15 1.09 19.02
N LEU A 245 -5.86 1.13 18.69
CA LEU A 245 -5.36 1.31 17.32
C LEU A 245 -5.65 0.13 16.38
N VAL A 246 -5.61 -1.10 16.88
CA VAL A 246 -5.49 -2.31 16.06
C VAL A 246 -6.65 -2.47 15.07
N THR A 247 -7.90 -2.30 15.52
CA THR A 247 -9.06 -2.46 14.64
C THR A 247 -9.18 -1.35 13.59
N PRO A 248 -9.11 -0.05 13.95
CA PRO A 248 -9.04 1.03 12.96
C PRO A 248 -7.92 0.86 11.93
N ALA A 249 -6.73 0.42 12.35
CA ALA A 249 -5.59 0.22 11.45
C ALA A 249 -5.83 -0.94 10.45
N ASN A 250 -6.48 -2.02 10.91
CA ASN A 250 -6.92 -3.09 10.02
C ASN A 250 -8.02 -2.63 9.04
N LEU A 251 -8.98 -1.82 9.48
CA LEU A 251 -10.02 -1.27 8.60
C LEU A 251 -9.45 -0.32 7.55
N LEU A 252 -8.48 0.52 7.93
CA LEU A 252 -7.73 1.35 6.98
C LEU A 252 -6.95 0.48 5.98
N ALA A 253 -6.26 -0.55 6.47
CA ALA A 253 -5.50 -1.46 5.60
C ALA A 253 -6.41 -2.11 4.54
N TRP A 254 -7.58 -2.56 4.97
CA TRP A 254 -8.59 -3.15 4.09
C TRP A 254 -9.14 -2.15 3.07
N ALA A 255 -9.61 -0.99 3.52
CA ALA A 255 -10.15 0.05 2.63
C ALA A 255 -9.12 0.50 1.59
N SER A 256 -7.87 0.72 2.02
CA SER A 256 -6.75 1.10 1.14
C SER A 256 -6.46 0.00 0.12
N TRP A 257 -6.41 -1.27 0.53
CA TRP A 257 -6.20 -2.38 -0.40
C TRP A 257 -7.32 -2.49 -1.43
N ARG A 258 -8.58 -2.36 -1.01
CA ARG A 258 -9.75 -2.37 -1.89
C ARG A 258 -9.72 -1.25 -2.93
N ARG A 259 -9.20 -0.10 -2.53
CA ARG A 259 -8.93 1.05 -3.40
C ARG A 259 -7.71 0.85 -4.30
N GLY A 260 -6.89 -0.18 -4.10
CA GLY A 260 -5.63 -0.43 -4.83
C GLY A 260 -4.44 0.41 -4.33
N GLU A 261 -4.54 0.99 -3.14
CA GLU A 261 -3.49 1.77 -2.48
C GLU A 261 -2.59 0.85 -1.63
N SER A 262 -1.88 -0.06 -2.31
CA SER A 262 -1.10 -1.13 -1.67
C SER A 262 -0.11 -0.64 -0.61
N ALA A 263 0.53 0.51 -0.85
CA ALA A 263 1.53 1.08 0.06
C ALA A 263 0.94 1.49 1.41
N LEU A 264 -0.20 2.18 1.35
CA LEU A 264 -0.93 2.59 2.54
C LEU A 264 -1.56 1.38 3.25
N ALA A 265 -2.09 0.43 2.48
CA ALA A 265 -2.61 -0.82 3.00
C ALA A 265 -1.56 -1.57 3.86
N TRP A 266 -0.36 -1.76 3.30
CA TRP A 266 0.75 -2.39 4.02
C TRP A 266 1.22 -1.56 5.22
N THR A 267 1.31 -0.23 5.07
CA THR A 267 1.75 0.66 6.15
C THR A 267 0.79 0.60 7.35
N ALA A 268 -0.53 0.64 7.10
CA ALA A 268 -1.55 0.50 8.13
C ALA A 268 -1.55 -0.88 8.78
N LEU A 269 -1.42 -1.95 7.97
CA LEU A 269 -1.34 -3.33 8.46
C LEU A 269 -0.12 -3.56 9.36
N VAL A 270 1.06 -3.07 8.97
CA VAL A 270 2.28 -3.16 9.79
C VAL A 270 2.06 -2.49 11.13
N LYS A 271 1.43 -1.31 11.16
CA LYS A 271 1.09 -0.60 12.40
C LYS A 271 0.19 -1.46 13.30
N ALA A 272 -0.84 -2.09 12.74
CA ALA A 272 -1.74 -3.00 13.47
C ALA A 272 -1.01 -4.25 14.00
N ALA A 273 -0.19 -4.88 13.16
CA ALA A 273 0.55 -6.10 13.50
C ALA A 273 1.67 -5.85 14.52
N THR A 274 2.30 -4.68 14.51
CA THR A 274 3.25 -4.28 15.55
C THR A 274 2.56 -4.10 16.90
N ALA A 275 1.37 -3.49 16.92
CA ALA A 275 0.59 -3.27 18.14
C ALA A 275 0.00 -4.58 18.71
N ALA A 276 -0.40 -5.53 17.86
CA ALA A 276 -0.93 -6.83 18.27
C ALA A 276 -0.54 -7.95 17.29
N PRO A 277 0.62 -8.60 17.46
CA PRO A 277 1.15 -9.62 16.54
C PRO A 277 0.22 -10.81 16.31
N ASP A 278 -0.53 -11.22 17.34
CA ASP A 278 -1.42 -12.39 17.29
C ASP A 278 -2.83 -12.07 16.78
N ASN A 279 -3.10 -10.81 16.40
CA ASN A 279 -4.43 -10.39 15.96
C ASN A 279 -4.87 -11.14 14.69
N THR A 280 -5.98 -11.86 14.80
CA THR A 280 -6.52 -12.70 13.71
C THR A 280 -6.91 -11.89 12.49
N LEU A 281 -7.48 -10.68 12.66
CA LEU A 281 -7.86 -9.84 11.54
C LEU A 281 -6.63 -9.32 10.79
N SER A 282 -5.58 -8.90 11.50
CA SER A 282 -4.31 -8.50 10.88
C SER A 282 -3.72 -9.63 10.04
N ARG A 283 -3.70 -10.86 10.56
CA ARG A 283 -3.22 -12.03 9.80
C ARG A 283 -4.06 -12.34 8.56
N LEU A 284 -5.38 -12.24 8.67
CA LEU A 284 -6.29 -12.43 7.54
C LEU A 284 -6.03 -11.40 6.43
N ILE A 285 -5.93 -10.12 6.79
CA ILE A 285 -5.62 -9.05 5.84
C ILE A 285 -4.24 -9.27 5.23
N ALA A 286 -3.23 -9.65 6.02
CA ALA A 286 -1.90 -9.99 5.51
C ALA A 286 -1.96 -11.08 4.44
N THR A 287 -2.74 -12.16 4.67
CA THR A 287 -2.96 -13.20 3.67
C THR A 287 -3.54 -12.61 2.39
N VAL A 288 -4.62 -11.84 2.48
CA VAL A 288 -5.27 -11.23 1.30
C VAL A 288 -4.30 -10.35 0.51
N LEU A 289 -3.53 -9.50 1.18
CA LEU A 289 -2.57 -8.58 0.54
C LEU A 289 -1.41 -9.32 -0.16
N THR A 290 -1.09 -10.54 0.27
CA THR A 290 -0.05 -11.37 -0.35
C THR A 290 -0.57 -12.26 -1.49
N THR A 291 -1.86 -12.56 -1.50
CA THR A 291 -2.49 -13.39 -2.53
C THR A 291 -2.69 -12.58 -3.83
N PRO A 292 -2.60 -13.17 -5.03
CA PRO A 292 -2.84 -12.49 -6.29
C PRO A 292 -4.33 -12.22 -6.57
N ILE A 293 -5.06 -11.71 -5.57
CA ILE A 293 -6.46 -11.32 -5.71
C ILE A 293 -6.52 -9.87 -6.19
N ASP A 294 -7.30 -9.63 -7.24
CA ASP A 294 -7.64 -8.28 -7.67
C ASP A 294 -8.66 -7.66 -6.69
N PRO A 295 -8.32 -6.57 -5.98
CA PRO A 295 -9.19 -5.97 -4.96
C PRO A 295 -10.55 -5.52 -5.50
N GLN A 296 -10.63 -5.19 -6.80
CA GLN A 296 -11.88 -4.76 -7.45
C GLN A 296 -12.75 -5.94 -7.90
N LYS A 297 -12.15 -7.13 -8.06
CA LYS A 297 -12.89 -8.35 -8.44
C LYS A 297 -13.37 -9.15 -7.23
N LEU A 298 -12.82 -8.91 -6.04
CA LEU A 298 -13.32 -9.50 -4.80
C LEU A 298 -14.70 -8.90 -4.46
N PRO A 299 -15.79 -9.67 -4.54
CA PRO A 299 -17.09 -9.16 -4.11
C PRO A 299 -17.06 -8.88 -2.60
N TRP A 300 -17.66 -7.77 -2.19
CA TRP A 300 -17.74 -7.42 -0.78
C TRP A 300 -18.98 -6.61 -0.44
N PRO A 301 -19.71 -6.94 0.65
CA PRO A 301 -19.52 -8.12 1.51
C PRO A 301 -19.57 -9.43 0.72
N LEU A 302 -18.89 -10.47 1.21
CA LEU A 302 -18.89 -11.76 0.52
C LEU A 302 -20.33 -12.29 0.41
N PRO A 303 -20.81 -12.64 -0.79
CA PRO A 303 -22.11 -13.28 -0.94
C PRO A 303 -22.15 -14.60 -0.15
N GLU A 304 -23.34 -14.99 0.34
CA GLU A 304 -23.51 -16.31 0.93
C GLU A 304 -23.09 -17.41 -0.06
N GLY A 305 -22.30 -18.38 0.43
CA GLY A 305 -21.81 -19.51 -0.39
C GLY A 305 -20.69 -19.16 -1.37
N PHE A 306 -20.07 -17.98 -1.26
CA PHE A 306 -18.95 -17.61 -2.13
C PHE A 306 -17.76 -18.55 -1.98
N ASN A 307 -17.34 -19.18 -3.09
CA ASN A 307 -16.08 -19.95 -3.16
C ASN A 307 -14.93 -19.02 -3.58
N PRO A 308 -13.94 -18.74 -2.70
CA PRO A 308 -12.80 -17.88 -3.02
C PRO A 308 -11.84 -18.46 -4.07
N GLU A 309 -11.91 -19.76 -4.39
CA GLU A 309 -11.10 -20.36 -5.46
C GLU A 309 -11.36 -19.73 -6.83
N HIS A 310 -12.56 -19.16 -7.06
CA HIS A 310 -12.88 -18.45 -8.30
C HIS A 310 -12.06 -17.17 -8.52
N LEU A 311 -11.39 -16.65 -7.49
CA LEU A 311 -10.55 -15.45 -7.59
C LEU A 311 -9.09 -15.76 -7.91
N LEU A 312 -8.69 -17.03 -7.85
CA LEU A 312 -7.30 -17.49 -8.03
C LEU A 312 -7.06 -18.10 -9.42
N GLY A 313 -7.99 -17.85 -10.36
CA GLY A 313 -8.03 -18.47 -11.69
C GLY A 313 -6.74 -18.36 -12.49
#